data_AF-A0A959Y1P6-F1
#
_entry.id   AF-A0A959Y1P6-F1
#
_cell.length_a   1.000
_cell.length_b   1.000
_cell.length_c   1.000
_cell.angle_alpha   90.00
_cell.angle_beta   90.00
_cell.angle_gamma   90.00
#
_symmetry.space_group_name_H-M   'P 1'
#
loop_
_entity.id
_entity.type
_entity.pdbx_description
1 polymer ?
#
loop_
_entity_poly.entity_id
_entity_poly.type
_entity_poly.pdbx_seq_one_letter_code
_entity_poly.pdbx_strand_id
1 'polypeptide(L)'
;MSRPFLGVSACLLISAHLMAQTPGDSLYLSFDDATDDLVLDSIYPAGCWQVGTPSKPVFSGAFSPGRALVTDTLLPYPDSSVTCYAEFTLVATAPNYLGRGIRYMQRRDMDSTTVASIEVRYPWGTWDPFYVGFEQEVVVDGVPHPHDGTGVHWTGASSGWEEVVLLSGCYYVIWDPGNDGAEWYADTMHVRFAFTSSGNPDARDGWMIDDLRAGVSPCTGGLEEAADRDLLLVPNPAKDRVELDLSGPFSWAAWSSDGRSQASGRVTGVDPVLDVSQWPSGSYVLLVQQGGTTHRTRLYVVH
;
A
#
# COMPACT_ATOMS: atom_id res chain seq x y z
N MET A 1 11.09 57.15 37.93
CA MET A 1 10.04 56.15 38.24
C MET A 1 9.60 55.51 36.94
N SER A 2 10.22 54.38 36.61
CA SER A 2 10.01 53.61 35.38
C SER A 2 9.12 52.41 35.67
N ARG A 3 8.02 52.26 34.93
CA ARG A 3 7.18 51.05 34.94
C ARG A 3 7.69 50.08 33.87
N PRO A 4 7.90 48.79 34.16
CA PRO A 4 8.23 47.81 33.14
C PRO A 4 6.94 47.31 32.46
N PHE A 5 6.95 47.30 31.13
CA PHE A 5 5.95 46.61 30.31
C PHE A 5 6.33 45.12 30.25
N LEU A 6 5.48 44.26 30.80
CA LEU A 6 5.55 42.81 30.58
C LEU A 6 4.95 42.51 29.20
N GLY A 7 5.81 42.20 28.22
CA GLY A 7 5.40 41.64 26.95
C GLY A 7 5.23 40.12 27.09
N VAL A 8 3.99 39.64 27.08
CA VAL A 8 3.70 38.20 26.99
C VAL A 8 3.84 37.80 25.52
N SER A 9 4.94 37.13 25.21
CA SER A 9 5.17 36.53 23.89
C SER A 9 4.41 35.20 23.83
N ALA A 10 3.25 35.19 23.19
CA ALA A 10 2.49 33.97 22.92
C ALA A 10 3.17 33.21 21.78
N CYS A 11 4.01 32.22 22.13
CA CYS A 11 4.50 31.22 21.19
C CYS A 11 3.33 30.33 20.77
N LEU A 12 2.81 30.54 19.56
CA LEU A 12 1.88 29.63 18.90
C LEU A 12 2.66 28.37 18.48
N LEU A 13 2.60 27.32 19.30
CA LEU A 13 3.10 26.00 18.94
C LEU A 13 2.12 25.39 17.94
N ILE A 14 2.46 25.46 16.64
CA ILE A 14 1.76 24.70 15.61
C ILE A 14 2.17 23.24 15.80
N SER A 15 1.36 22.51 16.57
CA SER A 15 1.39 21.04 16.64
C SER A 15 0.91 20.51 15.29
N ALA A 16 1.82 20.40 14.33
CA ALA A 16 1.59 19.58 13.15
C ALA A 16 1.69 18.13 13.61
N HIS A 17 0.56 17.55 14.02
CA HIS A 17 0.42 16.10 14.08
C HIS A 17 0.55 15.60 12.64
N LEU A 18 1.77 15.28 12.24
CA LEU A 18 2.03 14.37 11.13
C LEU A 18 1.49 13.01 11.56
N MET A 19 0.18 12.84 11.41
CA MET A 19 -0.42 11.51 11.36
C MET A 19 0.13 10.89 10.09
N ALA A 20 1.22 10.13 10.23
CA ALA A 20 1.56 9.13 9.24
C ALA A 20 0.29 8.27 9.11
N GLN A 21 -0.40 8.40 7.98
CA GLN A 21 -1.58 7.59 7.70
C GLN A 21 -1.05 6.16 7.59
N THR A 22 -1.13 5.41 8.68
CA THR A 22 -0.99 3.95 8.60
C THR A 22 -2.14 3.51 7.70
N PRO A 23 -1.86 2.93 6.52
CA PRO A 23 -2.89 2.31 5.71
C PRO A 23 -3.67 1.37 6.63
N GLY A 24 -4.99 1.37 6.53
CA GLY A 24 -5.92 0.79 7.51
C GLY A 24 -5.60 -0.62 8.00
N ASP A 25 -6.25 -0.98 9.10
CA ASP A 25 -6.03 -2.21 9.88
C ASP A 25 -5.66 -3.42 9.01
N SER A 26 -4.45 -3.94 9.25
CA SER A 26 -4.03 -5.23 8.71
C SER A 26 -4.60 -6.32 9.61
N LEU A 27 -5.48 -7.15 9.07
CA LEU A 27 -5.97 -8.36 9.73
C LEU A 27 -4.80 -9.34 9.87
N TYR A 28 -4.68 -9.94 11.04
CA TYR A 28 -3.53 -10.77 11.41
C TYR A 28 -3.93 -12.19 11.79
N LEU A 29 -3.08 -13.17 11.43
CA LEU A 29 -3.17 -14.57 11.86
C LEU A 29 -1.79 -15.20 12.01
N SER A 30 -1.42 -15.40 13.27
CA SER A 30 -0.21 -16.12 13.68
C SER A 30 -0.44 -17.60 13.97
N PHE A 31 -1.71 -18.02 14.06
CA PHE A 31 -2.11 -19.38 14.46
C PHE A 31 -1.87 -19.74 15.93
N ASP A 32 -1.32 -18.80 16.72
CA ASP A 32 -0.97 -19.00 18.13
C ASP A 32 -1.92 -18.31 19.11
N ASP A 33 -2.67 -17.29 18.67
CA ASP A 33 -3.60 -16.54 19.52
C ASP A 33 -5.06 -16.70 19.07
N ALA A 34 -5.95 -16.88 20.04
CA ALA A 34 -7.39 -16.82 19.80
C ALA A 34 -7.89 -15.38 19.53
N THR A 35 -7.04 -14.38 19.77
CA THR A 35 -7.33 -12.98 19.42
C THR A 35 -6.87 -12.58 18.03
N ASP A 36 -6.39 -13.52 17.21
CA ASP A 36 -6.09 -13.26 15.81
C ASP A 36 -7.35 -12.75 15.08
N ASP A 37 -7.18 -11.74 14.21
CA ASP A 37 -8.30 -11.08 13.52
C ASP A 37 -8.88 -11.95 12.39
N LEU A 38 -8.05 -12.81 11.79
CA LEU A 38 -8.48 -13.76 10.76
C LEU A 38 -8.76 -15.11 11.38
N VAL A 39 -9.79 -15.78 10.86
CA VAL A 39 -10.16 -17.13 11.25
C VAL A 39 -10.08 -18.03 10.03
N LEU A 40 -9.57 -19.25 10.25
CA LEU A 40 -9.63 -20.31 9.26
C LEU A 40 -11.08 -20.82 9.19
N ASP A 41 -11.73 -20.64 8.05
CA ASP A 41 -13.14 -20.97 7.88
C ASP A 41 -13.35 -22.48 7.79
N SER A 42 -12.53 -23.15 6.97
CA SER A 42 -12.68 -24.57 6.73
C SER A 42 -11.40 -25.23 6.21
N ILE A 43 -11.30 -26.53 6.45
CA ILE A 43 -10.30 -27.43 5.84
C ILE A 43 -11.07 -28.55 5.14
N TYR A 44 -10.73 -28.81 3.89
CA TYR A 44 -11.34 -29.89 3.12
C TYR A 44 -10.36 -30.58 2.18
N PRO A 45 -10.34 -31.92 2.11
CA PRO A 45 -10.96 -32.86 3.06
C PRO A 45 -10.46 -32.69 4.50
N ALA A 46 -11.23 -33.17 5.47
CA ALA A 46 -10.82 -33.10 6.87
C ALA A 46 -9.48 -33.83 7.10
N GLY A 47 -8.55 -33.18 7.83
CA GLY A 47 -7.24 -33.74 8.18
C GLY A 47 -6.13 -33.51 7.15
N CYS A 48 -6.44 -32.94 5.98
CA CYS A 48 -5.47 -32.57 4.94
C CYS A 48 -4.53 -31.42 5.32
N TRP A 49 -5.03 -30.54 6.17
CA TRP A 49 -4.30 -29.42 6.75
C TRP A 49 -4.49 -29.47 8.26
N GLN A 50 -3.50 -29.00 8.99
CA GLN A 50 -3.45 -28.99 10.43
C GLN A 50 -2.88 -27.65 10.89
N VAL A 51 -3.43 -27.11 11.98
CA VAL A 51 -2.85 -25.96 12.67
C VAL A 51 -2.14 -26.47 13.92
N GLY A 52 -0.82 -26.41 13.96
CA GLY A 52 -0.05 -26.97 15.06
C GLY A 52 1.45 -26.75 14.96
N THR A 53 2.19 -27.19 15.98
CA THR A 53 3.65 -27.12 15.99
C THR A 53 4.22 -28.23 15.08
N PRO A 54 4.92 -27.88 14.00
CA PRO A 54 5.49 -28.88 13.10
C PRO A 54 6.73 -29.54 13.74
N SER A 55 6.83 -30.86 13.63
CA SER A 55 7.88 -31.67 14.27
C SER A 55 8.45 -32.71 13.30
N LYS A 56 8.83 -32.26 12.10
CA LYS A 56 9.30 -33.09 11.00
C LYS A 56 10.76 -32.75 10.63
N PRO A 57 11.46 -33.58 9.82
CA PRO A 57 12.87 -33.37 9.51
C PRO A 57 13.20 -32.02 8.86
N VAL A 58 12.39 -31.56 7.91
CA VAL A 58 12.56 -30.24 7.27
C VAL A 58 11.72 -29.21 8.00
N PHE A 59 10.45 -29.51 8.30
CA PHE A 59 9.55 -28.64 9.04
C PHE A 59 9.70 -28.88 10.54
N SER A 60 10.82 -28.42 11.08
CA SER A 60 11.19 -28.58 12.50
C SER A 60 10.64 -27.47 13.42
N GLY A 61 9.92 -26.50 12.87
CA GLY A 61 9.36 -25.36 13.58
C GLY A 61 8.60 -24.40 12.66
N ALA A 62 7.67 -23.65 13.24
CA ALA A 62 6.95 -22.56 12.60
C ALA A 62 7.87 -21.33 12.42
N PHE A 63 7.44 -20.36 11.60
CA PHE A 63 8.14 -19.08 11.43
C PHE A 63 7.90 -18.18 12.63
N SER A 64 6.64 -18.05 13.04
CA SER A 64 6.21 -17.43 14.28
C SER A 64 6.25 -18.46 15.43
N PRO A 65 6.41 -18.03 16.69
CA PRO A 65 6.62 -18.96 17.79
C PRO A 65 5.36 -19.74 18.21
N GLY A 66 5.20 -20.96 17.70
CA GLY A 66 4.29 -21.95 18.28
C GLY A 66 3.65 -22.85 17.25
N ARG A 67 2.83 -22.30 16.36
CA ARG A 67 1.99 -23.08 15.43
C ARG A 67 2.02 -22.46 14.04
N ALA A 68 1.81 -23.31 13.04
CA ALA A 68 1.64 -22.90 11.66
C ALA A 68 0.49 -23.71 11.04
N LEU A 69 -0.02 -23.23 9.90
CA LEU A 69 -0.83 -24.04 9.02
C LEU A 69 0.09 -24.94 8.21
N VAL A 70 -0.07 -26.25 8.33
CA VAL A 70 0.80 -27.24 7.67
C VAL A 70 -0.02 -28.42 7.19
N THR A 71 0.38 -29.05 6.08
CA THR A 71 -0.31 -30.23 5.55
C THR A 71 -0.40 -31.38 6.57
N ASP A 72 0.66 -31.60 7.35
CA ASP A 72 0.64 -32.49 8.52
C ASP A 72 1.71 -32.04 9.54
N THR A 73 1.45 -32.14 10.83
CA THR A 73 2.39 -31.69 11.88
C THR A 73 3.49 -32.68 12.22
N LEU A 74 3.30 -33.97 11.93
CA LEU A 74 4.17 -35.06 12.40
C LEU A 74 4.66 -35.99 11.29
N LEU A 75 3.83 -36.26 10.29
CA LEU A 75 4.12 -37.18 9.19
C LEU A 75 4.40 -36.42 7.88
N PRO A 76 5.07 -37.04 6.92
CA PRO A 76 5.10 -36.57 5.53
C PRO A 76 3.69 -36.32 5.00
N TYR A 77 3.54 -35.40 4.04
CA TYR A 77 2.22 -35.17 3.44
C TYR A 77 1.69 -36.45 2.76
N PRO A 78 0.36 -36.67 2.76
CA PRO A 78 -0.19 -37.90 2.24
C PRO A 78 0.03 -38.06 0.73
N ASP A 79 0.29 -39.29 0.33
CA ASP A 79 0.26 -39.69 -1.08
C ASP A 79 -1.20 -39.83 -1.51
N SER A 80 -1.75 -38.75 -2.06
CA SER A 80 -3.16 -38.63 -2.39
C SER A 80 -3.32 -37.71 -3.58
N SER A 81 -4.02 -38.18 -4.62
CA SER A 81 -4.42 -37.37 -5.77
C SER A 81 -5.57 -36.40 -5.48
N VAL A 82 -5.86 -36.15 -4.20
CA VAL A 82 -6.95 -35.26 -3.76
C VAL A 82 -6.36 -33.90 -3.43
N THR A 83 -6.97 -32.84 -3.96
CA THR A 83 -6.63 -31.47 -3.59
C THR A 83 -7.15 -31.15 -2.19
N CYS A 84 -6.25 -30.70 -1.35
CA CYS A 84 -6.46 -30.27 0.02
C CYS A 84 -6.57 -28.74 0.06
N TYR A 85 -7.66 -28.23 0.63
CA TYR A 85 -7.98 -26.80 0.73
C TYR A 85 -7.97 -26.34 2.19
N ALA A 86 -7.43 -25.15 2.42
CA ALA A 86 -7.57 -24.37 3.66
C ALA A 86 -8.14 -22.99 3.30
N GLU A 87 -9.37 -22.70 3.72
CA GLU A 87 -10.13 -21.52 3.28
C GLU A 87 -10.22 -20.45 4.37
N PHE A 88 -10.19 -19.19 3.95
CA PHE A 88 -10.26 -17.99 4.78
C PHE A 88 -11.20 -16.95 4.16
N THR A 89 -11.83 -16.18 5.03
CA THR A 89 -12.65 -15.04 4.63
C THR A 89 -11.98 -13.77 5.10
N LEU A 90 -11.66 -12.91 4.15
CA LEU A 90 -11.09 -11.59 4.38
C LEU A 90 -12.22 -10.57 4.30
N VAL A 91 -12.50 -9.88 5.39
CA VAL A 91 -13.54 -8.83 5.45
C VAL A 91 -12.87 -7.47 5.43
N ALA A 92 -13.18 -6.65 4.44
CA ALA A 92 -12.69 -5.29 4.38
C ALA A 92 -13.42 -4.43 5.43
N THR A 93 -12.66 -3.84 6.34
CA THR A 93 -13.20 -2.94 7.37
C THR A 93 -13.23 -1.47 6.94
N ALA A 94 -12.55 -1.14 5.83
CA ALA A 94 -12.36 0.23 5.38
C ALA A 94 -12.74 0.39 3.89
N PRO A 95 -13.93 0.96 3.58
CA PRO A 95 -14.47 1.05 2.22
C PRO A 95 -13.68 2.01 1.31
N ASN A 96 -12.84 2.88 1.88
CA ASN A 96 -12.08 3.87 1.13
C ASN A 96 -10.78 3.33 0.51
N TYR A 97 -10.40 2.09 0.84
CA TYR A 97 -9.21 1.49 0.27
C TYR A 97 -9.58 0.57 -0.86
N LEU A 98 -8.90 0.80 -1.97
CA LEU A 98 -9.16 0.09 -3.18
C LEU A 98 -8.37 -1.24 -3.12
N GLY A 99 -7.05 -1.23 -3.05
CA GLY A 99 -6.29 -2.48 -3.16
C GLY A 99 -6.46 -3.41 -1.96
N ARG A 100 -6.25 -4.70 -2.19
CA ARG A 100 -6.07 -5.75 -1.19
C ARG A 100 -4.69 -6.37 -1.35
N GLY A 101 -4.08 -6.68 -0.22
CA GLY A 101 -2.81 -7.38 -0.16
C GLY A 101 -2.88 -8.52 0.85
N ILE A 102 -2.28 -9.65 0.52
CA ILE A 102 -2.06 -10.75 1.46
C ILE A 102 -0.57 -10.99 1.52
N ARG A 103 -0.01 -10.99 2.72
CA ARG A 103 1.38 -11.30 3.00
C ARG A 103 1.42 -12.51 3.90
N TYR A 104 2.28 -13.47 3.62
CA TYR A 104 2.49 -14.62 4.50
C TYR A 104 3.90 -15.17 4.31
N MET A 105 4.36 -15.94 5.28
CA MET A 105 5.57 -16.73 5.18
C MET A 105 5.23 -18.15 4.75
N GLN A 106 6.01 -18.72 3.85
CA GLN A 106 5.86 -20.11 3.46
C GLN A 106 7.16 -20.89 3.54
N ARG A 107 7.02 -22.21 3.73
CA ARG A 107 8.11 -23.16 3.57
C ARG A 107 7.62 -24.39 2.82
N ARG A 108 8.43 -24.86 1.88
CA ARG A 108 8.06 -25.91 0.93
C ARG A 108 9.08 -27.03 0.99
N ASP A 109 8.60 -28.25 1.07
CA ASP A 109 9.37 -29.47 0.83
C ASP A 109 8.41 -30.43 0.14
N MET A 110 8.31 -30.29 -1.18
CA MET A 110 7.36 -31.02 -2.01
C MET A 110 8.11 -31.70 -3.15
N ASP A 111 7.53 -32.78 -3.68
CA ASP A 111 7.98 -33.33 -4.94
C ASP A 111 7.70 -32.37 -6.10
N SER A 112 8.43 -32.53 -7.20
CA SER A 112 8.27 -31.69 -8.39
C SER A 112 6.90 -31.83 -9.08
N THR A 113 6.17 -32.91 -8.78
CA THR A 113 4.84 -33.20 -9.31
C THR A 113 3.71 -32.80 -8.36
N THR A 114 4.04 -32.34 -7.15
CA THR A 114 3.09 -31.81 -6.18
C THR A 114 2.95 -30.30 -6.40
N VAL A 115 1.71 -29.84 -6.45
CA VAL A 115 1.38 -28.44 -6.77
C VAL A 115 0.69 -27.80 -5.57
N ALA A 116 1.26 -26.71 -5.10
CA ALA A 116 0.62 -25.76 -4.21
C ALA A 116 0.16 -24.54 -5.01
N SER A 117 -1.04 -24.04 -4.78
CA SER A 117 -1.59 -22.87 -5.46
C SER A 117 -2.48 -22.06 -4.52
N ILE A 118 -2.86 -20.86 -4.97
CA ILE A 118 -3.86 -20.04 -4.30
C ILE A 118 -5.02 -19.83 -5.22
N GLU A 119 -6.21 -19.91 -4.64
CA GLU A 119 -7.44 -19.59 -5.32
C GLU A 119 -8.19 -18.51 -4.55
N VAL A 120 -8.90 -17.67 -5.29
CA VAL A 120 -9.74 -16.61 -4.75
C VAL A 120 -11.16 -16.76 -5.27
N ARG A 121 -12.12 -16.31 -4.48
CA ARG A 121 -13.53 -16.29 -4.85
C ARG A 121 -14.21 -15.05 -4.29
N TYR A 122 -14.95 -14.37 -5.14
CA TYR A 122 -15.81 -13.25 -4.76
C TYR A 122 -17.15 -13.74 -4.20
N PRO A 123 -17.95 -12.91 -3.51
CA PRO A 123 -19.18 -13.34 -2.84
C PRO A 123 -20.17 -14.12 -3.74
N TRP A 124 -20.11 -13.93 -5.06
CA TRP A 124 -21.02 -14.54 -6.04
C TRP A 124 -20.32 -15.34 -7.15
N GLY A 125 -19.00 -15.52 -7.05
CA GLY A 125 -18.16 -16.11 -8.11
C GLY A 125 -17.83 -17.60 -7.94
N THR A 126 -17.13 -18.15 -8.92
CA THR A 126 -16.43 -19.43 -8.81
C THR A 126 -15.05 -19.25 -8.16
N TRP A 127 -14.46 -20.35 -7.67
CA TRP A 127 -13.06 -20.32 -7.26
C TRP A 127 -12.19 -20.25 -8.51
N ASP A 128 -11.35 -19.22 -8.58
CA ASP A 128 -10.43 -19.01 -9.68
C ASP A 128 -8.99 -18.98 -9.16
N PRO A 129 -8.01 -19.48 -9.93
CA PRO A 129 -6.61 -19.37 -9.55
C PRO A 129 -6.22 -17.90 -9.39
N PHE A 130 -5.54 -17.57 -8.30
CA PHE A 130 -4.91 -16.27 -8.14
C PHE A 130 -3.75 -16.15 -9.13
N TYR A 131 -3.53 -14.96 -9.67
CA TYR A 131 -2.47 -14.62 -10.64
C TYR A 131 -2.73 -15.08 -12.09
N VAL A 132 -3.98 -15.04 -12.54
CA VAL A 132 -4.37 -15.35 -13.95
C VAL A 132 -4.36 -14.12 -14.86
N GLY A 133 -4.49 -12.91 -14.30
CA GLY A 133 -4.47 -11.64 -15.05
C GLY A 133 -3.28 -10.75 -14.68
N PHE A 134 -2.97 -9.80 -15.57
CA PHE A 134 -1.82 -8.87 -15.42
C PHE A 134 -2.03 -7.86 -14.29
N GLU A 135 -3.26 -7.72 -13.82
CA GLU A 135 -3.68 -6.87 -12.74
C GLU A 135 -3.40 -7.47 -11.37
N GLN A 136 -2.99 -8.73 -11.27
CA GLN A 136 -2.55 -9.32 -10.01
C GLN A 136 -1.02 -9.29 -9.98
N GLU A 137 -0.43 -9.25 -8.79
CA GLU A 137 1.01 -9.39 -8.60
C GLU A 137 1.29 -10.41 -7.50
N VAL A 138 2.24 -11.30 -7.75
CA VAL A 138 2.82 -12.17 -6.74
C VAL A 138 4.28 -11.79 -6.61
N VAL A 139 4.72 -11.48 -5.40
CA VAL A 139 6.11 -11.17 -5.07
C VAL A 139 6.61 -12.23 -4.10
N VAL A 140 7.75 -12.85 -4.40
CA VAL A 140 8.42 -13.83 -3.53
C VAL A 140 9.78 -13.27 -3.14
N ASP A 141 10.02 -13.06 -1.85
CA ASP A 141 11.26 -12.46 -1.31
C ASP A 141 11.64 -11.13 -1.99
N GLY A 142 10.64 -10.30 -2.28
CA GLY A 142 10.82 -9.00 -2.96
C GLY A 142 11.05 -9.11 -4.47
N VAL A 143 11.02 -10.30 -5.05
CA VAL A 143 11.16 -10.53 -6.49
C VAL A 143 9.79 -10.83 -7.11
N PRO A 144 9.34 -10.07 -8.12
CA PRO A 144 8.10 -10.38 -8.83
C PRO A 144 8.16 -11.78 -9.45
N HIS A 145 7.16 -12.59 -9.15
CA HIS A 145 6.97 -13.90 -9.75
C HIS A 145 6.51 -13.72 -11.21
N PRO A 146 7.02 -14.49 -12.18
CA PRO A 146 6.59 -14.35 -13.57
C PRO A 146 5.13 -14.78 -13.76
N HIS A 147 4.38 -13.97 -14.51
CA HIS A 147 3.00 -14.26 -14.91
C HIS A 147 2.96 -15.17 -16.13
N ASP A 148 2.15 -16.23 -16.09
CA ASP A 148 1.93 -17.15 -17.22
C ASP A 148 0.46 -17.30 -17.65
N GLY A 149 -0.45 -16.57 -16.98
CA GLY A 149 -1.89 -16.61 -17.26
C GLY A 149 -2.65 -17.82 -16.71
N THR A 150 -1.98 -18.72 -15.98
CA THR A 150 -2.59 -19.94 -15.42
C THR A 150 -2.74 -19.93 -13.90
N GLY A 151 -2.32 -18.85 -13.27
CA GLY A 151 -2.29 -18.69 -11.83
C GLY A 151 -0.92 -19.00 -11.23
N VAL A 152 -0.76 -18.71 -9.94
CA VAL A 152 0.47 -19.02 -9.21
C VAL A 152 0.48 -20.48 -8.77
N HIS A 153 1.59 -21.16 -9.10
CA HIS A 153 1.83 -22.55 -8.76
C HIS A 153 3.23 -22.70 -8.16
N TRP A 154 3.31 -23.36 -7.02
CA TRP A 154 4.57 -23.73 -6.38
C TRP A 154 4.77 -25.23 -6.44
N THR A 155 5.99 -25.64 -6.77
CA THR A 155 6.44 -27.04 -6.74
C THR A 155 7.82 -27.13 -6.11
N GLY A 156 8.24 -28.33 -5.72
CA GLY A 156 9.57 -28.55 -5.18
C GLY A 156 9.78 -28.03 -3.75
N ALA A 157 11.05 -27.95 -3.34
CA ALA A 157 11.45 -27.46 -2.03
C ALA A 157 11.98 -26.02 -2.07
N SER A 158 11.72 -25.26 -1.01
CA SER A 158 12.33 -23.95 -0.77
C SER A 158 13.65 -24.09 -0.01
N SER A 159 14.55 -23.12 -0.15
CA SER A 159 15.84 -23.11 0.59
C SER A 159 15.71 -22.68 2.06
N GLY A 160 14.52 -22.23 2.46
CA GLY A 160 14.19 -21.69 3.76
C GLY A 160 12.75 -21.19 3.79
N TRP A 161 12.47 -20.25 4.69
CA TRP A 161 11.22 -19.50 4.65
C TRP A 161 11.28 -18.46 3.53
N GLU A 162 10.22 -18.40 2.74
CA GLU A 162 10.01 -17.42 1.67
C GLU A 162 8.86 -16.50 2.09
N GLU A 163 9.03 -15.20 1.94
CA GLU A 163 7.94 -14.26 2.05
C GLU A 163 7.16 -14.21 0.74
N VAL A 164 5.84 -14.38 0.81
CA VAL A 164 4.95 -14.21 -0.34
C VAL A 164 4.02 -13.04 -0.10
N VAL A 165 3.94 -12.16 -1.09
CA VAL A 165 2.99 -11.05 -1.14
C VAL A 165 2.11 -11.22 -2.38
N LEU A 166 0.81 -11.31 -2.16
CA LEU A 166 -0.22 -11.26 -3.18
C LEU A 166 -0.78 -9.84 -3.18
N LEU A 167 -0.77 -9.18 -4.32
CA LEU A 167 -1.32 -7.84 -4.48
C LEU A 167 -2.39 -7.85 -5.56
N SER A 168 -3.55 -7.27 -5.26
CA SER A 168 -4.48 -6.85 -6.28
C SER A 168 -4.01 -5.51 -6.84
N GLY A 169 -3.78 -5.43 -8.13
CA GLY A 169 -3.39 -4.21 -8.82
C GLY A 169 -4.47 -3.14 -8.70
N CYS A 170 -4.01 -1.90 -8.51
CA CYS A 170 -4.88 -0.74 -8.36
C CYS A 170 -5.51 -0.25 -9.66
N TYR A 171 -5.18 -0.90 -10.78
CA TYR A 171 -5.42 -0.36 -12.11
C TYR A 171 -6.91 -0.31 -12.46
N TYR A 172 -7.74 -1.26 -12.01
CA TYR A 172 -9.14 -1.30 -12.47
C TYR A 172 -10.07 -0.29 -11.80
N VAL A 173 -9.89 0.07 -10.52
CA VAL A 173 -10.78 1.07 -9.90
C VAL A 173 -10.63 2.46 -10.50
N ILE A 174 -9.42 2.86 -10.85
CA ILE A 174 -9.19 4.22 -11.36
C ILE A 174 -9.75 4.36 -12.78
N TRP A 175 -9.65 3.32 -13.59
CA TRP A 175 -9.93 3.40 -15.02
C TRP A 175 -11.35 2.96 -15.40
N ASP A 176 -12.00 2.10 -14.61
CA ASP A 176 -13.32 1.59 -14.97
C ASP A 176 -14.22 1.29 -13.73
N PRO A 177 -14.73 2.33 -13.05
CA PRO A 177 -15.55 2.19 -11.85
C PRO A 177 -16.91 1.50 -12.10
N GLY A 178 -17.24 1.15 -13.35
CA GLY A 178 -18.51 0.54 -13.74
C GLY A 178 -18.42 -0.88 -14.27
N ASN A 179 -17.24 -1.50 -14.28
CA ASN A 179 -16.99 -2.79 -14.93
C ASN A 179 -16.69 -3.90 -13.92
N ASP A 180 -16.80 -5.16 -14.36
CA ASP A 180 -16.71 -6.37 -13.54
C ASP A 180 -15.35 -6.51 -12.79
N GLY A 181 -14.34 -5.70 -13.13
CA GLY A 181 -13.08 -5.59 -12.38
C GLY A 181 -13.22 -4.98 -10.97
N ALA A 182 -14.37 -4.38 -10.64
CA ALA A 182 -14.70 -3.91 -9.29
C ALA A 182 -14.85 -5.04 -8.26
N GLU A 183 -14.81 -6.31 -8.68
CA GLU A 183 -14.93 -7.49 -7.83
C GLU A 183 -13.82 -7.63 -6.77
N TRP A 184 -12.60 -7.14 -7.05
CA TRP A 184 -11.48 -7.07 -6.10
C TRP A 184 -11.74 -6.17 -4.88
N TYR A 185 -12.82 -5.40 -4.91
CA TYR A 185 -13.13 -4.34 -3.96
C TYR A 185 -14.38 -4.67 -3.14
N ALA A 186 -14.92 -5.88 -3.27
CA ALA A 186 -15.99 -6.36 -2.42
C ALA A 186 -15.60 -6.28 -0.94
N ASP A 187 -16.60 -6.06 -0.08
CA ASP A 187 -16.40 -6.04 1.37
C ASP A 187 -15.94 -7.39 1.92
N THR A 188 -16.03 -8.46 1.13
CA THR A 188 -15.65 -9.81 1.52
C THR A 188 -14.95 -10.51 0.35
N MET A 189 -13.77 -11.09 0.61
CA MET A 189 -13.02 -11.91 -0.33
C MET A 189 -12.73 -13.26 0.32
N HIS A 190 -13.03 -14.35 -0.38
CA HIS A 190 -12.62 -15.69 0.06
C HIS A 190 -11.32 -16.07 -0.61
N VAL A 191 -10.41 -16.64 0.17
CA VAL A 191 -9.10 -17.09 -0.28
C VAL A 191 -8.89 -18.50 0.22
N ARG A 192 -8.25 -19.34 -0.59
CA ARG A 192 -7.83 -20.66 -0.12
C ARG A 192 -6.48 -21.06 -0.65
N PHE A 193 -5.72 -21.73 0.20
CA PHE A 193 -4.53 -22.46 -0.20
C PHE A 193 -4.95 -23.84 -0.67
N ALA A 194 -4.53 -24.22 -1.88
CA ALA A 194 -4.80 -25.51 -2.47
C ALA A 194 -3.49 -26.30 -2.58
N PHE A 195 -3.48 -27.53 -2.08
CA PHE A 195 -2.34 -28.43 -2.13
C PHE A 195 -2.75 -29.74 -2.80
N THR A 196 -2.19 -30.04 -3.96
CA THR A 196 -2.47 -31.25 -4.74
C THR A 196 -1.22 -32.09 -4.84
N SER A 197 -1.21 -33.21 -4.13
CA SER A 197 -0.16 -34.23 -4.25
C SER A 197 -0.49 -35.19 -5.40
N SER A 198 0.53 -35.72 -6.05
CA SER A 198 0.41 -36.82 -7.03
C SER A 198 1.26 -38.03 -6.64
N GLY A 199 1.83 -38.01 -5.45
CA GLY A 199 2.91 -38.89 -5.00
C GLY A 199 3.62 -38.29 -3.80
N ASN A 200 4.04 -39.12 -2.84
CA ASN A 200 5.09 -38.75 -1.88
C ASN A 200 6.12 -39.86 -1.67
N PRO A 201 6.79 -40.34 -2.75
CA PRO A 201 7.75 -41.45 -2.64
C PRO A 201 8.96 -41.11 -1.77
N ASP A 202 9.31 -39.82 -1.68
CA ASP A 202 10.48 -39.33 -0.96
C ASP A 202 10.18 -38.97 0.51
N ALA A 203 8.93 -39.18 0.98
CA ALA A 203 8.50 -38.85 2.34
C ALA A 203 8.77 -37.38 2.72
N ARG A 204 8.48 -36.48 1.79
CA ARG A 204 8.59 -35.03 1.89
C ARG A 204 7.60 -34.41 2.86
N ASP A 205 7.96 -33.31 3.48
CA ASP A 205 7.20 -32.73 4.59
C ASP A 205 5.95 -31.94 4.12
N GLY A 206 5.99 -31.28 2.97
CA GLY A 206 4.80 -30.71 2.30
C GLY A 206 4.83 -29.21 2.14
N TRP A 207 3.75 -28.55 2.54
CA TRP A 207 3.63 -27.10 2.50
C TRP A 207 3.21 -26.56 3.86
N MET A 208 3.87 -25.48 4.28
CA MET A 208 3.66 -24.83 5.56
C MET A 208 3.54 -23.32 5.34
N ILE A 209 2.58 -22.71 6.01
CA ILE A 209 2.18 -21.31 5.90
C ILE A 209 2.07 -20.72 7.30
N ASP A 210 2.56 -19.50 7.47
CA ASP A 210 2.63 -18.82 8.75
C ASP A 210 2.64 -17.29 8.59
N ASP A 211 2.44 -16.55 9.68
CA ASP A 211 2.45 -15.09 9.78
C ASP A 211 1.60 -14.40 8.71
N LEU A 212 0.35 -14.88 8.54
CA LEU A 212 -0.55 -14.39 7.51
C LEU A 212 -1.10 -13.03 7.91
N ARG A 213 -0.98 -12.07 7.00
CA ARG A 213 -1.45 -10.70 7.14
C ARG A 213 -2.27 -10.35 5.91
N ALA A 214 -3.51 -9.94 6.11
CA ALA A 214 -4.33 -9.41 5.05
C ALA A 214 -4.56 -7.93 5.32
N GLY A 215 -4.39 -7.09 4.32
CA GLY A 215 -4.53 -5.66 4.51
C GLY A 215 -5.01 -4.97 3.26
N VAL A 216 -5.24 -3.68 3.44
CA VAL A 216 -5.49 -2.79 2.32
C VAL A 216 -4.17 -2.46 1.65
N SER A 217 -4.08 -2.66 0.34
CA SER A 217 -3.00 -2.08 -0.45
C SER A 217 -3.42 -0.64 -0.75
N PRO A 218 -2.68 0.37 -0.24
CA PRO A 218 -3.00 1.76 -0.53
C PRO A 218 -2.79 1.96 -2.03
N CYS A 219 -3.89 1.98 -2.77
CA CYS A 219 -3.93 2.45 -4.14
C CYS A 219 -3.81 3.96 -4.14
N THR A 220 -2.67 4.45 -3.67
CA THR A 220 -2.27 5.81 -3.92
C THR A 220 -1.86 5.85 -5.37
N GLY A 221 -2.77 6.33 -6.23
CA GLY A 221 -2.28 7.13 -7.36
C GLY A 221 -1.38 8.22 -6.76
N GLY A 222 -0.30 8.58 -7.45
CA GLY A 222 0.37 9.83 -7.10
C GLY A 222 -0.73 10.87 -6.94
N LEU A 223 -0.73 11.62 -5.83
CA LEU A 223 -1.56 12.81 -5.79
C LEU A 223 -1.19 13.54 -7.08
N GLU A 224 -2.12 13.62 -8.03
CA GLU A 224 -2.04 14.71 -8.97
C GLU A 224 -2.02 15.92 -8.04
N GLU A 225 -0.84 16.51 -7.84
CA GLU A 225 -0.79 17.91 -7.47
C GLU A 225 -1.72 18.50 -8.50
N ALA A 226 -2.94 18.88 -8.08
CA ALA A 226 -3.91 19.52 -8.94
C ALA A 226 -3.08 20.46 -9.77
N ALA A 227 -3.12 20.33 -11.10
CA ALA A 227 -2.25 21.07 -12.01
C ALA A 227 -2.54 22.56 -11.87
N ASP A 228 -2.17 23.13 -10.73
CA ASP A 228 -1.88 24.50 -10.47
C ASP A 228 -0.83 24.74 -11.52
N ARG A 229 -1.27 25.35 -12.62
CA ARG A 229 -0.35 25.82 -13.63
C ARG A 229 0.67 26.63 -12.88
N ASP A 230 1.89 26.09 -12.79
CA ASP A 230 2.99 26.73 -12.12
C ASP A 230 3.06 28.13 -12.68
N LEU A 231 2.83 29.11 -11.81
CA LEU A 231 2.92 30.50 -12.16
C LEU A 231 4.38 30.77 -12.52
N LEU A 232 4.66 30.88 -13.82
CA LEU A 232 5.98 31.19 -14.32
C LEU A 232 6.33 32.61 -13.89
N LEU A 233 7.49 32.76 -13.27
CA LEU A 233 8.01 34.04 -12.82
C LEU A 233 9.48 34.16 -13.20
N VAL A 234 9.85 35.28 -13.82
CA VAL A 234 11.20 35.49 -14.36
C VAL A 234 11.73 36.89 -14.01
N PRO A 235 13.00 37.03 -13.60
CA PRO A 235 13.93 35.95 -13.22
C PRO A 235 13.57 35.34 -11.84
N ASN A 236 14.02 34.11 -11.60
CA ASN A 236 14.01 33.47 -10.28
C ASN A 236 15.31 32.68 -10.09
N PRO A 237 16.26 33.12 -9.24
CA PRO A 237 16.14 34.22 -8.28
C PRO A 237 16.05 35.63 -8.89
N ALA A 238 15.35 36.53 -8.20
CA ALA A 238 15.18 37.94 -8.55
C ALA A 238 16.02 38.86 -7.67
N LYS A 239 16.39 40.03 -8.21
CA LYS A 239 17.10 41.09 -7.46
C LYS A 239 16.21 42.30 -7.24
N ASP A 240 15.78 42.94 -8.33
CA ASP A 240 15.01 44.19 -8.28
C ASP A 240 13.55 44.01 -8.66
N ARG A 241 13.28 43.11 -9.61
CA ARG A 241 11.92 42.87 -10.12
C ARG A 241 11.72 41.42 -10.53
N VAL A 242 10.46 41.01 -10.54
CA VAL A 242 10.01 39.75 -11.14
C VAL A 242 8.79 40.00 -12.01
N GLU A 243 8.78 39.40 -13.19
CA GLU A 243 7.66 39.41 -14.13
C GLU A 243 6.92 38.07 -14.02
N LEU A 244 5.59 38.13 -13.94
CA LEU A 244 4.74 36.93 -13.90
C LEU A 244 4.16 36.64 -15.29
N ASP A 245 4.13 35.39 -15.72
CA ASP A 245 3.43 35.01 -16.95
C ASP A 245 1.91 34.90 -16.71
N LEU A 246 1.27 36.05 -16.48
CA LEU A 246 -0.17 36.19 -16.32
C LEU A 246 -0.68 37.41 -17.08
N SER A 247 -1.86 37.31 -17.69
CA SER A 247 -2.50 38.41 -18.38
C SER A 247 -3.74 38.89 -17.62
N GLY A 248 -3.97 40.21 -17.58
CA GLY A 248 -5.15 40.80 -16.94
C GLY A 248 -4.99 41.06 -15.44
N PRO A 249 -6.06 41.54 -14.78
CA PRO A 249 -5.98 41.97 -13.39
C PRO A 249 -5.90 40.79 -12.42
N PHE A 250 -5.09 40.92 -11.37
CA PHE A 250 -4.96 39.94 -10.28
C PHE A 250 -4.57 40.62 -8.96
N SER A 251 -4.85 39.97 -7.84
CA SER A 251 -4.29 40.33 -6.53
C SER A 251 -3.22 39.33 -6.13
N TRP A 252 -2.22 39.77 -5.38
CA TRP A 252 -1.12 38.92 -4.94
C TRP A 252 -0.74 39.21 -3.49
N ALA A 253 -0.13 38.21 -2.86
CA ALA A 253 0.50 38.35 -1.56
C ALA A 253 1.71 37.42 -1.48
N ALA A 254 2.73 37.86 -0.75
CA ALA A 254 3.99 37.15 -0.58
C ALA A 254 4.26 36.94 0.91
N TRP A 255 4.68 35.73 1.28
CA TRP A 255 5.07 35.37 2.64
C TRP A 255 6.47 34.80 2.64
N SER A 256 7.30 35.18 3.60
CA SER A 256 8.60 34.56 3.83
C SER A 256 8.44 33.11 4.31
N SER A 257 9.51 32.34 4.23
CA SER A 257 9.54 30.92 4.67
C SER A 257 9.23 30.70 6.15
N ASP A 258 9.32 31.73 7.00
CA ASP A 258 8.88 31.71 8.40
C ASP A 258 7.40 32.10 8.61
N GLY A 259 6.65 32.31 7.53
CA GLY A 259 5.22 32.60 7.54
C GLY A 259 4.86 34.08 7.73
N ARG A 260 5.83 35.00 7.78
CA ARG A 260 5.54 36.44 7.88
C ARG A 260 5.10 37.00 6.53
N SER A 261 4.09 37.86 6.54
CA SER A 261 3.68 38.61 5.33
C SER A 261 4.77 39.59 4.93
N GLN A 262 5.28 39.47 3.71
CA GLN A 262 6.31 40.35 3.15
C GLN A 262 5.67 41.56 2.45
N ALA A 263 4.72 41.30 1.55
CA ALA A 263 4.02 42.32 0.78
C ALA A 263 2.73 41.77 0.16
N SER A 264 1.83 42.65 -0.22
CA SER A 264 0.65 42.31 -1.02
C SER A 264 0.27 43.47 -1.92
N GLY A 265 -0.48 43.18 -2.98
CA GLY A 265 -0.87 44.20 -3.95
C GLY A 265 -1.90 43.72 -4.95
N ARG A 266 -2.23 44.60 -5.89
CA ARG A 266 -3.12 44.32 -7.01
C ARG A 266 -2.52 44.88 -8.28
N VAL A 267 -2.47 44.08 -9.33
CA VAL A 267 -2.09 44.51 -10.68
C VAL A 267 -3.38 44.72 -11.46
N THR A 268 -3.52 45.89 -12.08
CA THR A 268 -4.70 46.26 -12.90
C THR A 268 -4.36 46.49 -14.38
N GLY A 269 -3.08 46.41 -14.75
CA GLY A 269 -2.56 46.68 -16.09
C GLY A 269 -2.13 45.41 -16.84
N VAL A 270 -1.49 45.63 -17.99
CA VAL A 270 -0.95 44.57 -18.88
C VAL A 270 0.44 44.06 -18.46
N ASP A 271 1.15 44.80 -17.61
CA ASP A 271 2.53 44.46 -17.21
C ASP A 271 2.56 43.91 -15.77
N PRO A 272 2.68 42.59 -15.59
CA PRO A 272 2.63 41.93 -14.29
C PRO A 272 4.01 41.92 -13.62
N VAL A 273 4.56 43.10 -13.33
CA VAL A 273 5.88 43.23 -12.69
C VAL A 273 5.72 43.54 -11.20
N LEU A 274 6.39 42.76 -10.35
CA LEU A 274 6.53 43.06 -8.93
C LEU A 274 7.91 43.66 -8.65
N ASP A 275 7.95 44.77 -7.92
CA ASP A 275 9.18 45.34 -7.38
C ASP A 275 9.56 44.61 -6.08
N VAL A 276 10.71 43.94 -6.12
CA VAL A 276 11.27 43.17 -4.99
C VAL A 276 12.58 43.78 -4.49
N SER A 277 12.96 44.96 -4.98
CA SER A 277 14.24 45.62 -4.64
C SER A 277 14.40 45.92 -3.15
N GLN A 278 13.29 46.07 -2.43
CA GLN A 278 13.27 46.34 -0.99
C GLN A 278 13.03 45.08 -0.14
N TRP A 279 12.88 43.90 -0.74
CA TRP A 279 12.61 42.66 -0.01
C TRP A 279 13.94 42.08 0.49
N PRO A 280 14.06 41.59 1.73
CA PRO A 280 15.26 40.90 2.19
C PRO A 280 15.61 39.69 1.30
N SER A 281 16.89 39.33 1.21
CA SER A 281 17.26 38.08 0.52
C SER A 281 16.66 36.88 1.25
N GLY A 282 16.08 35.94 0.50
CA GLY A 282 15.38 34.80 1.07
C GLY A 282 14.42 34.11 0.11
N SER A 283 13.69 33.13 0.64
CA SER A 283 12.64 32.40 -0.08
C SER A 283 11.25 32.86 0.37
N TYR A 284 10.37 33.01 -0.62
CA TYR A 284 9.01 33.49 -0.46
C TYR A 284 8.03 32.56 -1.15
N VAL A 285 6.85 32.39 -0.55
CA VAL A 285 5.66 31.84 -1.21
C VAL A 285 4.85 33.00 -1.75
N LEU A 286 4.61 33.00 -3.06
CA LEU A 286 3.77 33.98 -3.74
C LEU A 286 2.41 33.33 -4.04
N LEU A 287 1.32 33.91 -3.53
CA LEU A 287 -0.06 33.56 -3.91
C LEU A 287 -0.62 34.65 -4.80
N VAL A 288 -1.20 34.25 -5.93
CA VAL A 288 -1.83 35.14 -6.90
C VAL A 288 -3.26 34.70 -7.15
N GLN A 289 -4.21 35.61 -6.97
CA GLN A 289 -5.64 35.37 -7.18
C GLN A 289 -6.12 36.11 -8.44
N GLN A 290 -6.64 35.36 -9.41
CA GLN A 290 -7.14 35.87 -10.67
C GLN A 290 -8.44 35.15 -11.07
N GLY A 291 -9.53 35.90 -11.24
CA GLY A 291 -10.80 35.34 -11.73
C GLY A 291 -11.39 34.19 -10.89
N GLY A 292 -11.09 34.14 -9.59
CA GLY A 292 -11.50 33.04 -8.69
C GLY A 292 -10.52 31.88 -8.60
N THR A 293 -9.48 31.85 -9.45
CA THR A 293 -8.38 30.88 -9.38
C THR A 293 -7.28 31.41 -8.46
N THR A 294 -6.65 30.54 -7.68
CA THR A 294 -5.45 30.87 -6.90
C THR A 294 -4.26 30.12 -7.49
N HIS A 295 -3.21 30.83 -7.85
CA HIS A 295 -1.92 30.29 -8.25
C HIS A 295 -0.95 30.41 -7.09
N ARG A 296 -0.07 29.41 -6.92
CA ARG A 296 1.01 29.43 -5.93
C ARG A 296 2.34 29.17 -6.61
N THR A 297 3.38 29.90 -6.20
CA THR A 297 4.74 29.67 -6.69
C THR A 297 5.79 30.09 -5.65
N ARG A 298 7.05 29.68 -5.85
CA ARG A 298 8.18 30.03 -5.00
C ARG A 298 9.02 31.11 -5.66
N LEU A 299 9.30 32.18 -4.94
CA LEU A 299 10.17 33.28 -5.37
C LEU A 299 11.40 33.35 -4.47
N TYR A 300 12.58 33.44 -5.06
CA TYR A 300 13.83 33.67 -4.35
C TYR A 300 14.32 35.09 -4.63
N VAL A 301 14.63 35.86 -3.59
CA VAL A 301 15.22 37.21 -3.72
C VAL A 301 16.68 37.16 -3.27
N VAL A 302 17.60 37.75 -4.04
CA VAL A 302 19.04 37.78 -3.77
C VAL A 302 19.60 39.18 -4.09
N HIS A 303 20.29 39.79 -3.13
CA HIS A 303 20.90 41.13 -3.26
C HIS A 303 22.41 41.08 -3.39
#